data_AF-A0A7K4DCV5-F1
#
_entry.id   AF-A0A7K4DCV5-F1
#
_cell.length_a   1.000
_cell.length_b   1.000
_cell.length_c   1.000
_cell.angle_alpha   90.00
_cell.angle_beta   90.00
_cell.angle_gamma   90.00
#
_symmetry.space_group_name_H-M   'P 1'
#
loop_
_entity.id
_entity.type
_entity.pdbx_description
1 polymer ?
#
loop_
_entity_poly.entity_id
_entity_poly.type
_entity_poly.pdbx_seq_one_letter_code
_entity_poly.pdbx_strand_id
1 'polypeptide(L)' 'MIRQLQKDEEIPYDLLLLADETIEAINRYINDSEIFIFEKDNETIAIYVLQKISDYTIEIK' A
#
# COMPACT_ATOMS: atom_id res chain seq x y z
N MET A 1 -4.46 9.52 -10.76
CA MET A 1 -5.71 9.27 -10.02
C MET A 1 -5.43 8.28 -8.91
N ILE A 2 -6.05 8.46 -7.75
CA ILE A 2 -5.96 7.47 -6.65
C ILE A 2 -6.98 6.37 -6.91
N ARG A 3 -6.56 5.11 -6.82
CA ARG A 3 -7.45 3.94 -6.86
C ARG A 3 -6.96 2.86 -5.91
N GLN A 4 -7.87 1.98 -5.50
CA GLN A 4 -7.52 0.78 -4.76
C GLN A 4 -6.83 -0.23 -5.69
N LEU A 5 -5.73 -0.81 -5.22
CA LEU A 5 -5.03 -1.89 -5.92
C LEU A 5 -5.89 -3.17 -5.86
N GLN A 6 -6.11 -3.81 -7.00
CA GLN A 6 -6.87 -5.06 -7.04
C GLN A 6 -6.03 -6.23 -6.53
N LYS A 7 -6.69 -7.27 -6.01
CA LYS A 7 -6.01 -8.44 -5.40
C LYS A 7 -5.08 -9.19 -6.35
N ASP A 8 -5.35 -9.14 -7.65
CA ASP A 8 -4.60 -9.86 -8.67
C ASP A 8 -3.47 -9.01 -9.29
N GLU A 9 -3.33 -7.75 -8.86
CA GLU A 9 -2.26 -6.85 -9.29
C GLU A 9 -1.01 -7.05 -8.43
N GLU A 10 0.16 -6.90 -9.07
CA GLU A 10 1.44 -6.95 -8.36
C GLU A 10 1.58 -5.74 -7.42
N ILE A 11 2.00 -6.01 -6.18
CA ILE A 11 2.24 -4.96 -5.19
C ILE A 11 3.55 -4.24 -5.54
N PRO A 12 3.54 -2.90 -5.71
CA PRO A 12 4.74 -2.11 -5.99
C PRO A 12 5.67 -1.99 -4.77
N TYR A 13 6.38 -3.06 -4.42
CA TYR A 13 7.30 -3.09 -3.27
C TYR A 13 8.39 -2.02 -3.36
N ASP A 14 8.87 -1.70 -4.55
CA ASP A 14 9.89 -0.65 -4.75
C ASP A 14 9.45 0.72 -4.20
N LEU A 15 8.15 1.04 -4.28
CA LEU A 15 7.63 2.29 -3.72
C LEU A 15 7.40 2.19 -2.20
N LEU A 16 6.97 1.03 -1.69
CA LEU A 16 6.80 0.81 -0.25
C LEU A 16 8.14 0.84 0.50
N LEU A 17 9.21 0.34 -0.14
CA LEU A 17 10.57 0.37 0.40
C LEU A 17 11.16 1.79 0.50
N LEU A 18 10.50 2.80 -0.06
CA LEU A 18 10.85 4.20 0.18
C LEU A 18 10.43 4.66 1.58
N ALA A 19 9.42 4.03 2.17
CA ALA A 19 8.88 4.35 3.49
C ALA A 19 9.34 3.38 4.58
N ASP A 20 9.40 2.08 4.28
CA ASP A 20 9.83 1.02 5.18
C ASP A 20 11.17 0.39 4.76
N GLU A 21 11.98 -0.01 5.74
CA GLU A 21 13.35 -0.47 5.47
C GLU A 21 13.43 -1.88 4.86
N THR A 22 12.44 -2.75 5.10
CA THR A 22 12.51 -4.17 4.69
C THR A 22 11.19 -4.73 4.18
N ILE A 23 11.28 -5.66 3.22
CA ILE A 23 10.14 -6.43 2.71
C ILE A 23 9.47 -7.22 3.84
N GLU A 24 10.25 -7.75 4.78
CA GLU A 24 9.74 -8.48 5.94
C GLU A 24 8.89 -7.60 6.86
N ALA A 25 9.21 -6.30 7.00
CA ALA A 25 8.39 -5.37 7.76
C ALA A 25 7.06 -5.08 7.05
N ILE A 26 7.13 -4.81 5.74
CA ILE A 26 5.96 -4.55 4.88
C ILE A 26 4.99 -5.75 4.90
N ASN A 27 5.53 -6.96 4.76
CA ASN A 27 4.75 -8.21 4.74
C ASN A 27 3.91 -8.46 6.01
N ARG A 28 4.23 -7.79 7.13
CA ARG A 28 3.48 -7.92 8.39
C ARG A 28 2.12 -7.23 8.34
N TYR A 29 1.96 -6.22 7.50
CA TYR A 29 0.71 -5.45 7.42
C TYR A 29 0.04 -5.54 6.06
N ILE A 30 0.80 -5.75 4.98
CA ILE A 30 0.30 -5.60 3.61
C ILE A 30 -0.85 -6.57 3.26
N ASN A 31 -0.84 -7.78 3.82
CA ASN A 31 -1.83 -8.81 3.52
C ASN A 31 -3.21 -8.54 4.14
N ASP A 32 -3.25 -7.80 5.24
CA ASP A 32 -4.47 -7.48 6.00
C ASP A 32 -4.86 -6.00 5.88
N SER A 33 -4.40 -5.33 4.81
CA SER A 33 -4.60 -3.90 4.60
C SER A 33 -5.26 -3.58 3.27
N GLU A 34 -5.81 -2.36 3.17
CA GLU A 34 -6.29 -1.81 1.90
C GLU A 34 -5.18 -0.98 1.26
N ILE A 35 -4.80 -1.33 0.04
CA ILE A 35 -3.68 -0.70 -0.68
C ILE A 35 -4.22 0.26 -1.73
N PHE A 36 -3.71 1.47 -1.74
CA PHE A 36 -4.09 2.49 -2.71
C PHE A 36 -2.86 3.01 -3.45
N ILE A 37 -3.03 3.19 -4.75
CA ILE A 37 -1.98 3.69 -5.64
C ILE A 37 -2.45 4.97 -6.34
N PHE A 38 -1.50 5.87 -6.59
CA PHE A 38 -1.71 6.99 -7.50
C PHE A 38 -1.05 6.69 -8.83
N GLU A 39 -1.87 6.67 -9.88
CA GLU A 39 -1.42 6.47 -11.25
C GLU A 39 -1.45 7.76 -12.07
N LYS A 40 -0.43 7.96 -12.90
CA LYS A 40 -0.39 9.03 -13.89
C LYS A 40 0.26 8.49 -15.16
N ASP A 41 -0.35 8.73 -16.31
CA ASP A 41 0.21 8.30 -17.61
C ASP A 41 0.53 6.78 -17.67
N ASN A 42 -0.33 5.95 -17.06
CA ASN A 42 -0.18 4.49 -16.87
C ASN A 42 1.02 4.06 -16.00
N GLU A 43 1.59 4.99 -15.23
CA GLU A 43 2.67 4.72 -14.28
C GLU A 43 2.17 4.91 -12.84
N THR A 44 2.45 3.94 -11.99
CA THR A 44 2.23 4.06 -10.54
C THR A 44 3.38 4.85 -9.93
N ILE A 45 3.07 6.03 -9.39
CA ILE A 45 4.10 6.96 -8.86
C ILE A 45 4.00 7.18 -7.35
N ALA A 46 2.93 6.72 -6.71
CA ALA A 46 2.81 6.73 -5.25
C ALA A 46 1.93 5.57 -4.78
N ILE A 47 2.16 5.16 -3.54
CA ILE A 47 1.42 4.12 -2.83
C ILE A 47 1.22 4.55 -1.37
N TYR A 48 0.09 4.16 -0.79
CA TYR A 48 -0.11 4.19 0.65
C TYR A 48 -0.97 3.01 1.07
N VAL A 49 -0.79 2.57 2.31
CA VAL A 49 -1.49 1.41 2.86
C VAL A 49 -2.35 1.83 4.04
N LEU A 50 -3.62 1.44 4.02
CA LEU A 50 -4.55 1.66 5.12
C LEU A 50 -4.70 0.38 5.93
N GLN A 51 -4.20 0.41 7.16
CA GLN A 51 -4.36 -0.70 8.10
C GLN A 51 -5.45 -0.37 9.11
N LYS A 52 -6.49 -1.21 9.16
CA LYS A 52 -7.53 -1.09 10.19
C LYS A 52 -6.95 -1.53 11.54
N ILE A 53 -6.93 -0.62 12.51
CA ILE A 53 -6.50 -0.90 13.90
C ILE A 53 -7.71 -1.20 14.79
N SER A 54 -8.83 -0.50 14.55
CA SER A 54 -10.10 -0.71 15.24
C SER A 54 -11.27 -0.28 14.36
N ASP A 55 -12.51 -0.38 14.85
CA ASP A 55 -13.69 0.10 14.11
C ASP A 55 -13.70 1.62 13.88
N TYR A 56 -12.89 2.38 14.62
CA TYR A 56 -12.84 3.85 14.54
C TYR A 56 -11.44 4.38 14.25
N THR A 57 -10.48 3.51 13.93
CA THR A 57 -9.09 3.91 13.71
C THR A 57 -8.49 3.14 12.55
N ILE A 58 -8.02 3.90 11.56
CA ILE A 58 -7.22 3.42 10.45
C ILE A 58 -5.89 4.17 10.52
N GLU A 59 -4.80 3.44 10.34
CA GLU A 59 -3.45 3.98 10.28
C GLU A 59 -2.95 3.94 8.83
N ILE A 60 -2.23 4.99 8.42
CA ILE A 60 -1.47 4.96 7.18
C ILE A 60 -0.12 4.33 7.52
N LYS A 61 0.17 3.21 6.88
CA LYS A 61 1.49 2.57 6.86
C LYS A 61 2.21 2.99 5.59
#